data_AF-A0A1B6C4Y4-F1
#
_entry.id   AF-A0A1B6C4Y4-F1
#
_cell.length_a   1.000
_cell.length_b   1.000
_cell.length_c   1.000
_cell.angle_alpha   90.00
_cell.angle_beta   90.00
_cell.angle_gamma   90.00
#
_symmetry.space_group_name_H-M   'P 1'
#
loop_
_entity.id
_entity.type
_entity.pdbx_description
1 polymer ?
#
loop_
_entity_poly.entity_id
_entity_poly.type
_entity_poly.pdbx_seq_one_letter_code
_entity_poly.pdbx_strand_id
1 'polypeptide(L)'
;MNSESNITSLTEVKPEGVAVIKKDFVLKDHVRTLALECISERDKRKLEDVFTDKADKKQKTSKFEKRKLKGQNKSRGPTFIEEKQTKLCSYLIDNAEIDDNETTKSCIIDKCIFMHDILLYLKNKPSDLGNTCYVYSVRGHCPRGLSCRYGSQHITSEG
;
A
#
# COMPACT_ATOMS: atom_id res chain seq x y z
N MET A 1 -12.45 -21.59 -56.76
CA MET A 1 -11.71 -20.34 -57.06
C MET A 1 -11.69 -19.54 -55.78
N ASN A 2 -10.54 -19.57 -55.12
CA ASN A 2 -10.30 -18.96 -53.82
C ASN A 2 -10.18 -17.45 -53.97
N SER A 3 -10.87 -16.69 -53.14
CA SER A 3 -10.60 -15.27 -52.92
C SER A 3 -10.55 -15.06 -51.41
N GLU A 4 -9.39 -15.37 -50.84
CA GLU A 4 -9.04 -15.06 -49.46
C GLU A 4 -8.87 -13.53 -49.36
N SER A 5 -9.83 -12.86 -48.72
CA SER A 5 -9.68 -11.47 -48.30
C SER A 5 -8.74 -11.44 -47.09
N ASN A 6 -7.49 -11.10 -47.39
CA ASN A 6 -6.36 -10.90 -46.49
C ASN A 6 -6.73 -10.04 -45.28
N ILE A 7 -6.88 -10.65 -44.10
CA ILE A 7 -6.97 -9.94 -42.82
C ILE A 7 -5.54 -9.57 -42.43
N THR A 8 -5.10 -8.41 -42.90
CA THR A 8 -3.82 -7.82 -42.50
C THR A 8 -3.86 -7.50 -41.01
N SER A 9 -3.32 -8.42 -40.22
CA SER A 9 -3.11 -8.29 -38.79
C SER A 9 -2.22 -7.09 -38.48
N LEU A 10 -2.79 -6.04 -37.89
CA LEU A 10 -2.06 -4.94 -37.27
C LEU A 10 -1.35 -5.46 -36.00
N THR A 11 -0.12 -5.93 -36.16
CA THR A 11 0.80 -6.16 -35.04
C THR A 11 1.27 -4.81 -34.52
N GLU A 12 0.58 -4.26 -33.51
CA GLU A 12 1.08 -3.14 -32.73
C GLU A 12 2.35 -3.61 -31.99
N VAL A 13 3.50 -3.04 -32.35
CA VAL A 13 4.81 -3.29 -31.71
C VAL A 13 4.70 -2.93 -30.23
N LYS A 14 4.80 -3.93 -29.35
CA LYS A 14 4.80 -3.73 -27.90
C LYS A 14 6.19 -3.23 -27.45
N PRO A 15 6.29 -2.09 -26.74
CA PRO A 15 7.53 -1.70 -26.12
C PRO A 15 7.88 -2.67 -24.98
N GLU A 16 9.14 -3.09 -24.90
CA GLU A 16 9.64 -3.92 -23.80
C GLU A 16 9.45 -3.20 -22.46
N GLY A 17 8.95 -3.93 -21.45
CA GLY A 17 8.67 -3.38 -20.12
C GLY A 17 7.38 -2.56 -19.99
N VAL A 18 6.57 -2.43 -21.05
CA VAL A 18 5.30 -1.68 -20.99
C VAL A 18 4.09 -2.59 -21.26
N ALA A 19 3.22 -2.71 -20.26
CA ALA A 19 1.94 -3.40 -20.40
C ALA A 19 0.90 -2.51 -21.10
N VAL A 20 0.73 -2.68 -22.41
CA VAL A 20 -0.25 -1.91 -23.20
C VAL A 20 -1.66 -2.46 -22.96
N ILE A 21 -2.56 -1.61 -22.47
CA ILE A 21 -3.99 -1.91 -22.35
C ILE A 21 -4.65 -1.64 -23.71
N LYS A 22 -5.46 -2.59 -24.20
CA LYS A 22 -6.22 -2.44 -25.44
C LYS A 22 -7.15 -1.22 -25.33
N LYS A 23 -7.21 -0.41 -26.39
CA LYS A 23 -8.01 0.83 -26.43
C LYS A 23 -9.50 0.58 -26.12
N ASP A 24 -10.04 -0.58 -26.49
CA ASP A 24 -11.42 -0.99 -26.20
C ASP A 24 -11.72 -1.14 -24.70
N PHE A 25 -10.67 -1.29 -23.87
CA PHE A 25 -10.77 -1.42 -22.41
C PHE A 25 -10.40 -0.12 -21.68
N VAL A 26 -10.07 0.95 -22.41
CA VAL A 26 -9.76 2.27 -21.85
C VAL A 26 -10.98 3.17 -21.98
N LEU A 27 -11.69 3.38 -20.85
CA LEU A 27 -12.78 4.36 -20.77
C LEU A 27 -12.18 5.77 -20.84
N LYS A 28 -12.22 6.40 -22.02
CA LYS A 28 -11.60 7.71 -22.28
C LYS A 28 -12.23 8.84 -21.46
N ASP A 29 -13.56 8.81 -21.31
CA ASP A 29 -14.34 9.89 -20.70
C ASP A 29 -15.23 9.37 -19.57
N HIS A 30 -14.65 8.68 -18.58
CA HIS A 30 -15.42 8.27 -17.40
C HIS A 30 -15.89 9.52 -16.62
N VAL A 31 -17.10 9.97 -16.92
CA VAL A 31 -17.80 11.01 -16.15
C VAL A 31 -18.28 10.39 -14.86
N ARG A 32 -17.71 10.81 -13.72
CA ARG A 32 -18.14 10.39 -12.39
C ARG A 32 -19.62 10.75 -12.19
N THR A 33 -20.50 9.76 -12.30
CA THR A 33 -21.92 9.87 -11.97
C THR A 33 -22.11 9.61 -10.48
N LEU A 34 -22.92 10.45 -9.83
CA LEU A 34 -23.29 10.27 -8.43
C LEU A 34 -24.66 9.60 -8.38
N ALA A 35 -24.77 8.44 -7.74
CA ALA A 35 -26.05 7.80 -7.47
C ALA A 35 -26.78 8.60 -6.38
N LEU A 36 -27.65 9.53 -6.78
CA LEU A 36 -28.38 10.43 -5.87
C LEU A 36 -29.20 9.65 -4.84
N GLU A 37 -29.75 8.49 -5.21
CA GLU A 37 -30.49 7.61 -4.31
C GLU A 37 -29.67 7.14 -3.10
N CYS A 38 -28.36 6.93 -3.27
CA CYS A 38 -27.45 6.44 -2.23
C CYS A 38 -26.81 7.56 -1.40
N ILE A 39 -27.24 8.82 -1.58
CA ILE A 39 -26.68 9.99 -0.89
C ILE A 39 -27.64 10.46 0.20
N SER A 40 -27.08 10.85 1.35
CA SER A 40 -27.86 11.41 2.46
C SER A 40 -28.62 12.67 2.03
N GLU A 41 -29.81 12.91 2.59
CA GLU A 41 -30.60 14.12 2.28
C GLU A 41 -29.82 15.42 2.53
N ARG A 42 -28.98 15.43 3.58
CA ARG A 42 -28.09 16.56 3.89
C ARG A 42 -27.12 16.85 2.74
N ASP A 43 -26.60 15.81 2.09
CA ASP A 43 -25.64 15.96 0.99
C ASP A 43 -26.35 16.23 -0.35
N LYS A 44 -27.60 15.79 -0.52
CA LYS A 44 -28.46 16.21 -1.66
C LYS A 44 -28.70 17.72 -1.66
N ARG A 45 -29.08 18.30 -0.50
CA ARG A 45 -29.29 19.75 -0.33
C ARG A 45 -28.05 20.57 -0.69
N LYS A 46 -26.86 20.12 -0.27
CA LYS A 46 -25.58 20.78 -0.63
C LYS A 46 -25.28 20.77 -2.12
N LEU A 47 -25.83 19.84 -2.89
CA LEU A 47 -25.69 19.82 -4.35
C LEU A 47 -26.69 20.78 -5.00
N GLU A 48 -27.91 20.88 -4.47
CA GLU A 48 -28.97 21.79 -4.96
C GLU A 48 -28.58 23.26 -4.79
N ASP A 49 -28.01 23.65 -3.64
CA ASP A 49 -27.53 25.02 -3.36
C ASP A 49 -26.46 25.50 -4.37
N VAL A 50 -25.76 24.60 -5.04
CA VAL A 50 -24.70 24.93 -6.03
C VAL A 50 -25.28 25.26 -7.41
N PHE A 51 -26.51 24.82 -7.72
CA PHE A 51 -27.15 25.04 -9.02
C PHE A 51 -28.02 26.31 -9.07
N THR A 52 -28.45 26.84 -7.93
CA THR A 52 -29.34 28.01 -7.86
C THR A 52 -28.62 29.36 -7.85
N ASP A 53 -27.30 29.39 -7.64
CA ASP A 53 -26.53 30.64 -7.62
C ASP A 53 -26.06 31.09 -9.02
N LYS A 54 -26.94 31.79 -9.73
CA LYS A 54 -26.59 32.88 -10.67
C LYS A 54 -27.45 34.08 -10.23
N ALA A 55 -26.98 35.31 -9.99
CA ALA A 55 -25.84 36.04 -10.50
C ALA A 55 -25.37 37.08 -9.45
N ASP A 56 -24.33 37.84 -9.78
CA ASP A 56 -23.81 38.99 -9.02
C ASP A 56 -22.89 38.70 -7.82
N LYS A 57 -21.67 38.23 -8.12
CA LYS A 57 -20.43 38.91 -7.69
C LYS A 57 -19.20 38.29 -8.36
N LYS A 58 -18.37 39.16 -8.97
CA LYS A 58 -17.10 38.81 -9.61
C LYS A 58 -16.06 38.28 -8.61
N GLN A 59 -15.36 37.24 -9.08
CA GLN A 59 -13.97 36.84 -8.81
C GLN A 59 -13.54 36.46 -7.39
N LYS A 60 -13.13 35.19 -7.25
CA LYS A 60 -11.73 34.81 -6.97
C LYS A 60 -11.43 33.43 -7.55
N THR A 61 -10.25 33.31 -8.12
CA THR A 61 -9.72 32.15 -8.85
C THR A 61 -9.70 30.87 -8.01
N SER A 62 -9.85 29.72 -8.70
CA SER A 62 -9.54 28.33 -8.29
C SER A 62 -10.42 27.55 -7.29
N LYS A 63 -11.53 28.09 -6.76
CA LYS A 63 -12.36 27.35 -5.77
C LYS A 63 -13.65 26.71 -6.34
N PHE A 64 -13.88 26.84 -7.65
CA PHE A 64 -15.08 26.38 -8.34
C PHE A 64 -14.90 25.07 -9.11
N GLU A 65 -13.80 24.32 -8.86
CA GLU A 65 -13.89 22.88 -9.09
C GLU A 65 -15.03 22.38 -8.21
N LYS A 66 -16.19 22.16 -8.83
CA LYS A 66 -17.43 21.62 -8.27
C LYS A 66 -17.06 20.84 -7.02
N ARG A 67 -17.45 21.30 -5.83
CA ARG A 67 -17.10 20.65 -4.56
C ARG A 67 -17.60 19.21 -4.63
N LYS A 68 -16.77 18.34 -5.21
CA LYS A 68 -17.07 16.94 -5.44
C LYS A 68 -17.39 16.40 -4.07
N LEU A 69 -18.52 15.72 -3.92
CA LEU A 69 -18.82 15.03 -2.67
C LEU A 69 -17.61 14.12 -2.39
N LYS A 70 -16.80 14.57 -1.45
CA LYS A 70 -15.54 13.97 -1.02
C LYS A 70 -15.96 13.05 0.13
N GLY A 71 -15.36 11.86 0.21
CA GLY A 71 -15.64 10.96 1.32
C GLY A 71 -15.56 11.70 2.66
N GLN A 72 -16.49 11.40 3.56
CA GLN A 72 -16.47 11.92 4.92
C GLN A 72 -15.24 11.36 5.67
N ASN A 73 -14.83 11.98 6.77
CA ASN A 73 -13.71 11.52 7.60
C ASN A 73 -12.32 11.56 6.94
N LYS A 74 -12.03 12.60 6.14
CA LYS A 74 -10.70 12.81 5.53
C LYS A 74 -9.59 13.17 6.52
N SER A 75 -9.98 13.55 7.71
CA SER A 75 -9.07 13.87 8.82
C SER A 75 -8.97 12.73 9.82
N ARG A 76 -9.41 11.50 9.47
CA ARG A 76 -9.22 10.36 10.35
C ARG A 76 -7.73 10.06 10.45
N GLY A 77 -7.15 10.38 11.59
CA GLY A 77 -5.81 9.91 11.94
C GLY A 77 -5.77 8.39 12.13
N PRO A 78 -4.57 7.80 12.20
CA PRO A 78 -4.42 6.42 12.63
C PRO A 78 -5.02 6.25 14.03
N THR A 79 -5.80 5.20 14.24
CA THR A 79 -6.45 4.92 15.54
C THR A 79 -5.45 4.51 16.61
N PHE A 80 -4.31 3.96 16.19
CA PHE A 80 -3.23 3.54 17.05
C PHE A 80 -1.90 3.87 16.37
N ILE A 81 -0.97 4.44 17.13
CA ILE A 81 0.38 4.76 16.69
C ILE A 81 1.32 3.92 17.54
N GLU A 82 2.02 3.00 16.91
CA GLU A 82 3.06 2.22 17.58
C GLU A 82 4.35 3.05 17.68
N GLU A 83 4.99 2.95 18.85
CA GLU A 83 6.29 3.56 19.07
C GLU A 83 7.35 2.81 18.25
N LYS A 84 7.97 3.49 17.28
CA LYS A 84 8.96 2.90 16.38
C LYS A 84 10.18 2.34 17.12
N GLN A 85 10.52 2.94 18.26
CA GLN A 85 11.60 2.50 19.14
C GLN A 85 11.36 1.10 19.74
N THR A 86 10.11 0.63 19.80
CA THR A 86 9.80 -0.73 20.27
C THR A 86 9.99 -1.80 19.19
N LYS A 87 10.13 -1.39 17.92
CA LYS A 87 10.28 -2.31 16.80
C LYS A 87 11.74 -2.47 16.43
N LEU A 88 12.12 -3.71 16.12
CA LEU A 88 13.42 -4.00 15.53
C LEU A 88 13.53 -3.34 14.16
N CYS A 89 14.71 -2.81 13.85
CA CYS A 89 15.02 -2.24 12.55
C CYS A 89 14.84 -3.27 11.43
N SER A 90 14.19 -2.88 10.34
CA SER A 90 13.90 -3.77 9.21
C SER A 90 15.15 -4.38 8.58
N TYR A 91 16.27 -3.67 8.59
CA TYR A 91 17.56 -4.18 8.11
C TYR A 91 18.09 -5.34 8.97
N LEU A 92 17.63 -5.44 10.22
CA LEU A 92 18.05 -6.48 11.14
C LEU A 92 17.09 -7.67 11.22
N ILE A 93 15.89 -7.57 10.62
CA ILE A 93 14.85 -8.60 10.77
C ILE A 93 15.25 -9.92 10.11
N ASP A 94 15.77 -9.88 8.89
CA ASP A 94 16.08 -11.05 8.06
C ASP A 94 17.58 -11.40 8.05
N ASN A 95 18.34 -11.01 9.09
CA ASN A 95 19.79 -11.26 9.21
C ASN A 95 20.17 -12.74 9.47
N ALA A 96 19.49 -13.68 8.81
CA ALA A 96 19.79 -15.10 8.85
C ALA A 96 21.07 -15.49 8.08
N GLU A 97 21.72 -14.55 7.38
CA GLU A 97 22.96 -14.79 6.65
C GLU A 97 24.08 -13.97 7.31
N ILE A 98 24.66 -14.56 8.36
CA ILE A 98 26.03 -14.26 8.76
C ILE A 98 26.87 -14.89 7.64
N ASP A 99 27.21 -14.09 6.62
CA ASP A 99 28.24 -14.48 5.68
C ASP A 99 29.51 -14.78 6.51
N ASP A 100 30.28 -15.83 6.15
CA ASP A 100 31.48 -16.33 6.85
C ASP A 100 32.61 -15.28 7.08
N ASN A 101 32.33 -14.01 6.78
CA ASN A 101 33.15 -12.84 6.97
C ASN A 101 32.51 -11.86 7.97
N GLU A 102 32.16 -12.35 9.15
CA GLU A 102 32.04 -11.65 10.46
C GLU A 102 31.55 -10.18 10.44
N THR A 103 30.65 -9.83 9.51
CA THR A 103 30.14 -8.47 9.36
C THR A 103 28.64 -8.58 9.43
N THR A 104 28.11 -8.47 10.64
CA THR A 104 26.68 -8.27 10.87
C THR A 104 26.23 -7.14 9.95
N LYS A 105 25.30 -7.41 9.02
CA LYS A 105 24.73 -6.37 8.14
C LYS A 105 24.13 -5.28 9.03
N SER A 106 24.88 -4.20 9.18
CA SER A 106 24.53 -3.08 10.03
C SER A 106 23.52 -2.20 9.31
N CYS A 107 22.69 -1.49 10.07
CA CYS A 107 21.74 -0.56 9.47
C CYS A 107 22.51 0.55 8.74
N ILE A 108 22.13 0.81 7.49
CA ILE A 108 22.72 1.86 6.64
C ILE A 108 22.35 3.28 7.13
N ILE A 109 21.39 3.38 8.05
CA ILE A 109 20.85 4.66 8.52
C ILE A 109 21.58 5.10 9.80
N ASP A 110 22.36 6.18 9.70
CA ASP A 110 23.13 6.75 10.82
C ASP A 110 22.28 7.08 12.06
N LYS A 111 21.06 7.59 11.85
CA LYS A 111 20.09 7.95 12.90
C LYS A 111 18.80 7.15 12.74
N CYS A 112 18.91 5.83 12.86
CA CYS A 112 17.75 4.95 12.80
C CYS A 112 16.77 5.23 13.94
N ILE A 113 15.47 5.27 13.63
CA ILE A 113 14.37 5.48 14.60
C ILE A 113 13.86 4.18 15.23
N PHE A 114 14.37 3.05 14.76
CA PHE A 114 14.02 1.71 15.20
C PHE A 114 15.13 1.15 16.11
N MET A 115 14.80 0.13 16.89
CA MET A 115 15.76 -0.52 17.80
C MET A 115 16.76 -1.39 17.03
N HIS A 116 18.02 -1.35 17.44
CA HIS A 116 19.10 -2.18 16.91
C HIS A 116 19.55 -3.30 17.86
N ASP A 117 19.15 -3.24 19.13
CA ASP A 117 19.45 -4.30 20.10
C ASP A 117 18.50 -5.48 19.92
N ILE A 118 19.02 -6.57 19.34
CA ILE A 118 18.27 -7.81 19.06
C ILE A 118 17.85 -8.50 20.35
N LEU A 119 18.76 -8.60 21.32
CA LEU A 119 18.49 -9.30 22.58
C LEU A 119 17.42 -8.57 23.40
N LEU A 120 17.49 -7.24 23.43
CA LEU A 120 16.46 -6.43 24.06
C LEU A 120 15.11 -6.55 23.34
N TYR A 121 15.11 -6.60 22.00
CA TYR A 121 13.90 -6.85 21.22
C TYR A 121 13.27 -8.20 21.55
N LEU A 122 14.05 -9.28 21.57
CA LEU A 122 13.55 -10.62 21.84
C LEU A 122 12.98 -10.75 23.27
N LYS A 123 13.56 -10.05 24.25
CA LYS A 123 13.02 -9.98 25.63
C LYS A 123 11.69 -9.23 25.72
N ASN A 124 11.56 -8.14 24.96
CA ASN A 124 10.34 -7.32 24.95
C ASN A 124 9.26 -7.85 23.99
N LYS A 125 9.63 -8.78 23.11
CA LYS A 125 8.74 -9.37 22.12
C LYS A 125 7.60 -10.11 22.82
N PRO A 126 6.34 -9.88 22.42
CA PRO A 126 5.22 -10.62 22.99
C PRO A 126 5.37 -12.12 22.72
N SER A 127 4.80 -12.94 23.61
CA SER A 127 4.80 -14.40 23.46
C SER A 127 4.25 -14.84 22.11
N ASP A 128 4.77 -15.93 21.59
CA ASP A 128 4.36 -16.47 20.31
C ASP A 128 2.89 -16.92 20.34
N LEU A 129 2.24 -16.81 19.18
CA LEU A 129 0.82 -17.18 19.01
C LEU A 129 0.62 -18.70 18.95
N GLY A 130 1.70 -19.46 18.82
CA GLY A 130 1.70 -20.91 18.78
C GLY A 130 3.10 -21.46 18.55
N ASN A 131 3.21 -22.79 18.46
CA ASN A 131 4.50 -23.47 18.46
C ASN A 131 5.16 -23.52 17.07
N THR A 132 4.38 -23.48 15.98
CA THR A 132 4.87 -23.74 14.63
C THR A 132 4.54 -22.61 13.65
N CYS A 133 5.56 -22.11 12.97
CA CYS A 133 5.46 -21.20 11.85
C CYS A 133 5.18 -21.97 10.56
N TYR A 134 3.97 -21.85 10.01
CA TYR A 134 3.61 -22.49 8.73
C TYR A 134 4.54 -22.06 7.58
N VAL A 135 4.91 -20.77 7.53
CA VAL A 135 5.77 -20.23 6.46
C VAL A 135 7.15 -20.88 6.50
N TYR A 136 7.76 -20.96 7.68
CA TYR A 136 9.05 -21.62 7.86
C TYR A 136 8.97 -23.12 7.58
N SER A 137 7.92 -23.80 8.05
CA SER A 137 7.74 -25.23 7.81
C SER A 137 7.64 -25.60 6.33
N VAL A 138 7.03 -24.73 5.50
CA VAL A 138 6.84 -25.01 4.07
C VAL A 138 8.02 -24.54 3.22
N ARG A 139 8.62 -23.40 3.59
CA ARG A 139 9.65 -22.74 2.75
C ARG A 139 11.08 -22.89 3.28
N GLY A 140 11.25 -23.34 4.51
CA GLY A 140 12.55 -23.33 5.22
C GLY A 140 13.05 -21.93 5.61
N HIS A 141 12.31 -20.88 5.26
CA HIS A 141 12.66 -19.48 5.53
C HIS A 141 11.42 -18.65 5.80
N CYS A 142 11.51 -17.75 6.78
CA CYS A 142 10.43 -16.85 7.17
C CYS A 142 10.85 -15.40 6.91
N PRO A 143 10.18 -14.64 6.02
CA PRO A 143 10.49 -13.23 5.72
C PRO A 143 10.10 -12.27 6.86
N ARG A 144 9.61 -12.82 7.98
CA ARG A 144 9.39 -12.07 9.22
C ARG A 144 10.61 -12.17 10.13
N GLY A 145 11.56 -13.06 9.84
CA GLY A 145 12.78 -13.31 10.60
C GLY A 145 12.58 -13.20 12.11
N LEU A 146 13.37 -12.34 12.76
CA LEU A 146 13.35 -12.11 14.20
C LEU A 146 12.01 -11.56 14.74
N SER A 147 11.23 -10.90 13.87
CA SER A 147 9.92 -10.32 14.22
C SER A 147 8.75 -11.32 14.12
N CYS A 148 9.02 -12.58 13.80
CA CYS A 148 8.00 -13.62 13.62
C CYS A 148 7.22 -13.91 14.93
N ARG A 149 5.89 -14.03 14.85
CA ARG A 149 5.00 -14.39 15.98
C ARG A 149 4.95 -15.90 16.28
N TYR A 150 5.78 -16.68 15.59
CA TYR A 150 6.01 -18.12 15.73
C TYR A 150 7.52 -18.39 15.69
N GLY A 151 8.28 -17.46 16.25
CA GLY A 151 9.72 -17.42 16.19
C GLY A 151 10.39 -18.54 16.97
N SER A 152 9.77 -19.07 18.03
CA SER A 152 10.31 -20.17 18.84
C SER A 152 10.69 -21.41 18.03
N GLN A 153 10.11 -21.62 16.84
CA GLN A 153 10.50 -22.73 15.96
C GLN A 153 11.80 -22.47 15.18
N HIS A 154 12.11 -21.22 14.86
CA HIS A 154 13.13 -20.89 13.84
C HIS A 154 14.03 -19.70 14.19
N ILE A 155 13.98 -19.20 15.42
CA ILE A 155 14.84 -18.17 15.97
C ILE A 155 15.66 -18.81 17.09
N THR A 156 16.96 -18.59 17.08
CA THR A 156 17.86 -19.07 18.15
C THR A 156 17.83 -18.09 19.32
N SER A 157 18.17 -18.54 20.53
CA SER A 157 18.22 -17.66 21.72
C SER A 157 19.08 -16.40 21.55
N GLU A 158 20.07 -16.44 20.66
CA GLU A 158 20.98 -15.33 20.34
C GLU A 158 20.50 -14.44 19.17
N GLY A 159 19.39 -14.78 18.52
CA GLY A 159 18.91 -14.16 17.28
C GLY A 159 19.13 -15.05 16.08
#